data_AF-A0A4R0NYC3-F1
#
_entry.id   AF-A0A4R0NYC3-F1
#
_cell.length_a   1.000
_cell.length_b   1.000
_cell.length_c   1.000
_cell.angle_alpha   90.00
_cell.angle_beta   90.00
_cell.angle_gamma   90.00
#
_symmetry.space_group_name_H-M   'P 1'
#
loop_
_entity.id
_entity.type
_entity.pdbx_description
1 polymer ?
#
loop_
_entity_poly.entity_id
_entity_poly.type
_entity_poly.pdbx_seq_one_letter_code
_entity_poly.pdbx_strand_id
1 'polypeptide(L)'
;MIRTVFLLALAAASSTLAACDGRASDRPETAREFPRADRPVSNLGANRFSTETARDSVNEAQVVMDLANIRPGMTVADIGAGEGYYTVRLAERVGPEGRVLAQDIDADALRRLGERVSRERLDNVSIKLGAPDDPRLPPGSFDRIFLVHMYHEVAEPYAFLWRLWGALKPGGEVIVVDTDRPTDEHGIDPLLLQCEFRAVGFELVQFSDKPKLAGFFAKFRPAASRPEPRAIRPCRLDTRRASAAKPAAQRVSMNNGI
;
A
#
# COMPACT_ATOMS: atom_id res chain seq x y z
N MET A 1 76.95 -39.64 -18.04
CA MET A 1 76.53 -39.29 -16.68
C MET A 1 75.66 -38.04 -16.76
N ILE A 2 74.41 -38.10 -16.24
CA ILE A 2 73.68 -36.99 -15.57
C ILE A 2 73.31 -35.79 -16.48
N ARG A 3 72.08 -35.28 -16.62
CA ARG A 3 70.75 -35.44 -16.03
C ARG A 3 69.83 -34.43 -16.76
N THR A 4 68.57 -34.79 -17.07
CA THR A 4 67.33 -33.98 -16.89
C THR A 4 67.20 -32.64 -17.67
N VAL A 5 66.08 -32.10 -18.16
CA VAL A 5 64.64 -32.10 -17.81
C VAL A 5 63.88 -31.69 -19.09
N PHE A 6 62.78 -32.39 -19.42
CA PHE A 6 61.76 -31.91 -20.37
C PHE A 6 60.88 -30.86 -19.66
N LEU A 7 60.79 -29.65 -20.21
CA LEU A 7 59.81 -28.63 -19.78
C LEU A 7 58.76 -28.46 -20.87
N LEU A 8 57.60 -29.11 -20.67
CA LEU A 8 56.35 -28.75 -21.34
C LEU A 8 55.87 -27.41 -20.79
N ALA A 9 55.82 -26.37 -21.62
CA ALA A 9 55.11 -25.14 -21.32
C ALA A 9 53.67 -25.24 -21.87
N LEU A 10 52.72 -25.63 -21.02
CA LEU A 10 51.30 -25.45 -21.27
C LEU A 10 50.98 -23.95 -21.09
N ALA A 11 50.72 -23.23 -22.17
CA ALA A 11 50.14 -21.90 -22.10
C ALA A 11 48.63 -22.04 -21.79
N ALA A 12 48.27 -21.85 -20.53
CA ALA A 12 46.88 -21.79 -20.09
C ALA A 12 46.24 -20.50 -20.62
N ALA A 13 45.24 -20.64 -21.50
CA ALA A 13 44.36 -19.55 -21.90
C ALA A 13 43.49 -19.15 -20.69
N SER A 14 43.83 -18.03 -20.05
CA SER A 14 43.01 -17.45 -18.98
C SER A 14 41.79 -16.76 -19.57
N SER A 15 40.71 -17.51 -19.73
CA SER A 15 39.37 -16.98 -19.98
C SER A 15 38.92 -16.18 -18.76
N THR A 16 39.02 -14.85 -18.81
CA THR A 16 38.40 -13.97 -17.83
C THR A 16 36.87 -14.01 -18.03
N LEU A 17 36.22 -14.97 -17.37
CA LEU A 17 34.78 -14.91 -17.14
C LEU A 17 34.53 -13.71 -16.21
N ALA A 18 34.14 -12.59 -16.79
CA ALA A 18 33.48 -11.53 -16.04
C ALA A 18 32.18 -12.13 -15.48
N ALA A 19 32.22 -12.53 -14.21
CA ALA A 19 31.04 -12.85 -13.44
C ALA A 19 30.25 -11.55 -13.27
N CYS A 20 29.35 -11.25 -14.20
CA CYS A 20 28.23 -10.38 -13.91
C CYS A 20 27.47 -11.06 -12.76
N ASP A 21 27.54 -10.51 -11.56
CA ASP A 21 26.72 -10.91 -10.41
C ASP A 21 25.23 -10.66 -10.75
N GLY A 22 24.67 -11.56 -11.55
CA GLY A 22 23.30 -11.58 -12.01
C GLY A 22 22.35 -12.06 -10.92
N ARG A 23 22.43 -11.49 -9.71
CA ARG A 23 21.25 -11.49 -8.84
C ARG A 23 20.27 -10.52 -9.48
N ALA A 24 19.38 -11.06 -10.32
CA ALA A 24 18.17 -10.35 -10.70
C ALA A 24 17.58 -9.73 -9.43
N SER A 25 17.39 -8.40 -9.44
CA SER A 25 16.81 -7.71 -8.30
C SER A 25 15.47 -8.40 -7.95
N ASP A 26 15.26 -8.67 -6.67
CA ASP A 26 14.00 -9.08 -6.02
C ASP A 26 12.81 -8.13 -6.26
N ARG A 27 12.98 -7.11 -7.10
CA ARG A 27 12.00 -6.05 -7.40
C ARG A 27 11.54 -6.14 -8.85
N PRO A 28 10.27 -5.80 -9.13
CA PRO A 28 9.78 -5.60 -10.50
C PRO A 28 10.68 -4.66 -11.29
N GLU A 29 10.88 -4.93 -12.58
CA GLU A 29 11.72 -4.08 -13.45
C GLU A 29 11.23 -2.64 -13.49
N THR A 30 9.90 -2.46 -13.53
CA THR A 30 9.18 -1.18 -13.52
C THR A 30 9.31 -0.38 -12.22
N ALA A 31 9.80 -1.00 -11.14
CA ALA A 31 10.06 -0.32 -9.87
C ALA A 31 11.51 0.17 -9.75
N ARG A 32 12.44 -0.29 -10.62
CA ARG A 32 13.88 -0.06 -10.45
C ARG A 32 14.31 1.39 -10.67
N GLU A 33 13.50 2.19 -11.37
CA GLU A 33 13.74 3.62 -11.51
C GLU A 33 13.37 4.43 -10.26
N PHE A 34 12.65 3.81 -9.32
CA PHE A 34 12.24 4.40 -8.05
C PHE A 34 13.17 3.95 -6.90
N PRO A 35 13.40 4.81 -5.90
CA PRO A 35 14.12 4.41 -4.70
C PRO A 35 13.40 3.27 -3.97
N ARG A 36 14.15 2.47 -3.20
CA ARG A 36 13.55 1.48 -2.29
C ARG A 36 12.93 2.18 -1.08
N ALA A 37 11.90 1.56 -0.52
CA ALA A 37 11.41 1.91 0.80
C ALA A 37 12.52 1.70 1.85
N ASP A 38 12.61 2.60 2.83
CA ASP A 38 13.53 2.47 3.97
C ASP A 38 12.72 2.18 5.24
N ARG A 39 11.97 1.07 5.16
CA ARG A 39 11.10 0.51 6.20
C ARG A 39 10.87 -0.98 5.93
N PRO A 40 10.51 -1.78 6.95
CA PRO A 40 9.99 -3.12 6.70
C PRO A 40 8.66 -3.07 5.95
N VAL A 41 8.23 -4.23 5.44
CA VAL A 41 6.97 -4.41 4.71
C VAL A 41 6.25 -5.60 5.34
N SER A 42 4.97 -5.46 5.65
CA SER A 42 4.15 -6.56 6.16
C SER A 42 3.93 -7.65 5.10
N ASN A 43 3.78 -8.89 5.54
CA ASN A 43 3.43 -10.00 4.65
C ASN A 43 1.98 -9.88 4.17
N LEU A 44 1.75 -10.13 2.88
CA LEU A 44 0.41 -10.16 2.29
C LEU A 44 -0.48 -11.21 2.98
N GLY A 45 -1.75 -10.87 3.20
CA GLY A 45 -2.78 -11.83 3.62
C GLY A 45 -2.77 -12.21 5.11
N ALA A 46 -1.83 -11.71 5.90
CA ALA A 46 -1.87 -11.85 7.36
C ALA A 46 -2.94 -10.93 8.01
N ASN A 47 -3.52 -10.02 7.23
CA ASN A 47 -4.50 -9.00 7.66
C ASN A 47 -5.97 -9.43 7.82
N ARG A 48 -6.26 -10.72 8.04
CA ARG A 48 -7.64 -11.17 8.38
C ARG A 48 -8.05 -10.79 9.82
N PHE A 49 -7.64 -9.64 10.33
CA PHE A 49 -7.78 -9.26 11.73
C PHE A 49 -9.20 -8.84 12.14
N SER A 50 -10.09 -8.51 11.19
CA SER A 50 -11.45 -8.06 11.51
C SER A 50 -12.51 -8.62 10.56
N THR A 51 -13.62 -9.08 11.12
CA THR A 51 -14.80 -9.55 10.37
C THR A 51 -15.65 -8.37 9.92
N GLU A 52 -16.49 -8.55 8.89
CA GLU A 52 -17.43 -7.48 8.49
C GLU A 52 -18.31 -7.03 9.66
N THR A 53 -18.81 -7.98 10.46
CA THR A 53 -19.61 -7.69 11.66
C THR A 53 -18.88 -6.79 12.65
N ALA A 54 -17.59 -7.04 12.90
CA ALA A 54 -16.80 -6.22 13.82
C ALA A 54 -16.63 -4.79 13.28
N ARG A 55 -16.35 -4.63 11.99
CA ARG A 55 -16.18 -3.33 11.33
C ARG A 55 -17.49 -2.55 11.25
N ASP A 56 -18.59 -3.24 10.99
CA ASP A 56 -19.93 -2.64 10.96
C ASP A 56 -20.40 -2.23 12.36
N SER A 57 -20.01 -2.96 13.42
CA SER A 57 -20.37 -2.60 14.80
C SER A 57 -19.87 -1.21 15.23
N VAL A 58 -18.84 -0.69 14.54
CA VAL A 58 -18.29 0.65 14.76
C VAL A 58 -18.58 1.62 13.61
N ASN A 59 -19.46 1.24 12.68
CA ASN A 59 -19.83 1.99 11.48
C ASN A 59 -18.62 2.45 10.64
N GLU A 60 -17.58 1.60 10.54
CA GLU A 60 -16.30 1.98 9.93
C GLU A 60 -16.49 2.55 8.51
N ALA A 61 -17.10 1.78 7.62
CA ALA A 61 -17.28 2.18 6.23
C ALA A 61 -18.09 3.47 6.08
N GLN A 62 -19.16 3.64 6.87
CA GLN A 62 -19.98 4.86 6.84
C GLN A 62 -19.14 6.08 7.24
N VAL A 63 -18.45 6.01 8.38
CA VAL A 63 -17.60 7.09 8.88
C VAL A 63 -16.52 7.46 7.86
N VAL A 64 -15.85 6.46 7.28
CA VAL A 64 -14.76 6.68 6.31
C VAL A 64 -15.32 7.27 5.01
N MET A 65 -16.44 6.77 4.49
CA MET A 65 -17.06 7.29 3.27
C MET A 65 -17.58 8.72 3.44
N ASP A 66 -18.06 9.08 4.63
CA ASP A 66 -18.50 10.45 4.93
C ASP A 66 -17.31 11.42 5.00
N LEU A 67 -16.20 11.02 5.64
CA LEU A 67 -14.96 11.83 5.67
C LEU A 67 -14.29 11.96 4.30
N ALA A 68 -14.38 10.90 3.48
CA ALA A 68 -13.97 10.89 2.09
C ALA A 68 -14.94 11.66 1.18
N ASN A 69 -16.11 12.07 1.69
CA ASN A 69 -17.14 12.77 0.95
C ASN A 69 -17.55 12.00 -0.33
N ILE A 70 -17.77 10.68 -0.19
CA ILE A 70 -18.34 9.86 -1.26
C ILE A 70 -19.73 10.39 -1.60
N ARG A 71 -20.07 10.43 -2.89
CA ARG A 71 -21.36 10.90 -3.41
C ARG A 71 -21.85 9.98 -4.51
N PRO A 72 -23.18 9.94 -4.76
CA PRO A 72 -23.73 9.29 -5.92
C PRO A 72 -23.04 9.77 -7.22
N GLY A 73 -22.79 8.84 -8.15
CA GLY A 73 -22.14 9.12 -9.44
C GLY A 73 -20.61 9.15 -9.42
N MET A 74 -19.96 9.07 -8.26
CA MET A 74 -18.50 9.03 -8.20
C MET A 74 -17.90 7.73 -8.74
N THR A 75 -16.68 7.83 -9.27
CA THR A 75 -15.83 6.69 -9.63
C THR A 75 -14.78 6.49 -8.53
N VAL A 76 -14.78 5.31 -7.89
CA VAL A 76 -13.92 5.02 -6.73
C VAL A 76 -13.08 3.77 -6.98
N ALA A 77 -11.81 3.79 -6.60
CA ALA A 77 -10.98 2.58 -6.53
C ALA A 77 -10.91 2.09 -5.08
N ASP A 78 -11.10 0.78 -4.87
CA ASP A 78 -10.86 0.08 -3.62
C ASP A 78 -9.62 -0.80 -3.82
N ILE A 79 -8.45 -0.35 -3.35
CA ILE A 79 -7.18 -1.07 -3.51
C ILE A 79 -6.92 -1.88 -2.24
N GLY A 80 -6.53 -3.14 -2.41
CA GLY A 80 -6.54 -4.13 -1.33
C GLY A 80 -7.97 -4.57 -1.01
N ALA A 81 -8.81 -4.72 -2.04
CA ALA A 81 -10.23 -4.98 -1.89
C ALA A 81 -10.53 -6.29 -1.13
N GLY A 82 -9.61 -7.26 -1.15
CA GLY A 82 -9.76 -8.54 -0.48
C GLY A 82 -11.06 -9.24 -0.89
N GLU A 83 -11.90 -9.54 0.09
CA GLU A 83 -13.22 -10.18 -0.12
C GLU A 83 -14.37 -9.16 -0.26
N GLY A 84 -14.07 -7.86 -0.35
CA GLY A 84 -14.99 -6.82 -0.82
C GLY A 84 -15.70 -5.99 0.24
N TYR A 85 -15.22 -5.94 1.48
CA TYR A 85 -15.89 -5.19 2.56
C TYR A 85 -16.22 -3.74 2.15
N TYR A 86 -15.22 -2.99 1.66
CA TYR A 86 -15.42 -1.63 1.16
C TYR A 86 -16.07 -1.63 -0.22
N THR A 87 -15.65 -2.51 -1.13
CA THR A 87 -16.20 -2.62 -2.49
C THR A 87 -17.74 -2.62 -2.51
N VAL A 88 -18.38 -3.48 -1.69
CA VAL A 88 -19.85 -3.56 -1.65
C VAL A 88 -20.49 -2.27 -1.13
N ARG A 89 -19.98 -1.75 -0.01
CA ARG A 89 -20.53 -0.55 0.63
C ARG A 89 -20.31 0.71 -0.21
N LEU A 90 -19.17 0.78 -0.92
CA LEU A 90 -18.89 1.83 -1.90
C LEU A 90 -19.83 1.72 -3.10
N ALA A 91 -20.06 0.52 -3.62
CA ALA A 91 -20.95 0.28 -4.76
C ALA A 91 -22.38 0.76 -4.47
N GLU A 92 -22.88 0.50 -3.27
CA GLU A 92 -24.16 1.02 -2.79
C GLU A 92 -24.12 2.56 -2.66
N ARG A 93 -23.07 3.11 -2.02
CA ARG A 93 -22.96 4.55 -1.71
C ARG A 93 -22.84 5.44 -2.94
N VAL A 94 -22.16 4.96 -3.99
CA VAL A 94 -22.02 5.70 -5.27
C VAL A 94 -23.24 5.50 -6.18
N GLY A 95 -24.08 4.50 -5.91
CA GLY A 95 -25.30 4.25 -6.65
C GLY A 95 -25.10 3.80 -8.11
N PRO A 96 -26.20 3.66 -8.88
CA PRO A 96 -26.18 3.04 -10.22
C PRO A 96 -25.39 3.85 -11.27
N GLU A 97 -25.31 5.16 -11.10
CA GLU A 97 -24.53 6.05 -11.97
C GLU A 97 -23.04 6.11 -11.56
N GLY A 98 -22.70 5.65 -10.36
CA GLY A 98 -21.33 5.58 -9.88
C GLY A 98 -20.63 4.30 -10.34
N ARG A 99 -19.32 4.21 -10.10
CA ARG A 99 -18.51 3.03 -10.46
C ARG A 99 -17.50 2.73 -9.37
N VAL A 100 -17.28 1.45 -9.08
CA VAL A 100 -16.23 0.99 -8.18
C VAL A 100 -15.29 0.05 -8.93
N LEU A 101 -13.98 0.32 -8.86
CA LEU A 101 -12.96 -0.63 -9.30
C LEU A 101 -12.33 -1.26 -8.06
N ALA A 102 -12.65 -2.53 -7.82
CA ALA A 102 -11.98 -3.34 -6.81
C ALA A 102 -10.65 -3.87 -7.36
N GLN A 103 -9.56 -3.60 -6.66
CA GLN A 103 -8.23 -4.00 -7.06
C GLN A 103 -7.54 -4.72 -5.91
N ASP A 104 -6.91 -5.85 -6.22
CA ASP A 104 -6.05 -6.57 -5.28
C ASP A 104 -4.84 -7.16 -6.03
N ILE A 105 -3.79 -7.53 -5.30
CA ILE A 105 -2.63 -8.26 -5.82
C ILE A 105 -2.85 -9.77 -5.74
N ASP A 106 -3.71 -10.23 -4.82
CA ASP A 106 -4.06 -11.63 -4.66
C ASP A 106 -5.19 -12.04 -5.62
N ALA A 107 -4.84 -12.85 -6.62
CA ALA A 107 -5.79 -13.34 -7.61
C ALA A 107 -6.88 -14.25 -7.01
N ASP A 108 -6.58 -14.99 -5.95
CA ASP A 108 -7.56 -15.84 -5.26
C ASP A 108 -8.57 -15.01 -4.47
N ALA A 109 -8.13 -13.92 -3.82
CA ALA A 109 -9.03 -12.95 -3.21
C ALA A 109 -9.98 -12.34 -4.26
N LEU A 110 -9.44 -11.92 -5.42
CA LEU A 110 -10.25 -11.37 -6.51
C LEU A 110 -11.24 -12.38 -7.09
N ARG A 111 -10.89 -13.66 -7.17
CA ARG A 111 -11.83 -14.70 -7.59
C ARG A 111 -13.02 -14.80 -6.62
N ARG A 112 -12.77 -14.85 -5.31
CA ARG A 112 -13.83 -14.86 -4.28
C ARG A 112 -14.67 -13.58 -4.33
N LEU A 113 -14.04 -12.44 -4.55
CA LEU A 113 -14.74 -11.17 -4.74
C LEU A 113 -15.61 -11.18 -6.01
N GLY A 114 -15.14 -11.76 -7.12
CA GLY A 114 -15.93 -11.92 -8.34
C GLY A 114 -17.19 -12.75 -8.15
N GLU A 115 -17.07 -13.87 -7.42
CA GLU A 115 -18.22 -14.69 -7.02
C GLU A 115 -19.23 -13.89 -6.18
N ARG A 116 -18.74 -13.06 -5.26
CA ARG A 116 -19.58 -12.16 -4.45
C ARG A 116 -20.27 -11.09 -5.31
N VAL A 117 -19.54 -10.39 -6.16
CA VAL A 117 -20.07 -9.35 -7.06
C VAL A 117 -21.19 -9.90 -7.93
N SER A 118 -21.02 -11.11 -8.48
CA SER A 118 -22.06 -11.76 -9.27
C SER A 118 -23.27 -12.17 -8.43
N ARG A 119 -23.06 -12.74 -7.23
CA ARG A 119 -24.14 -13.18 -6.34
C ARG A 119 -24.99 -12.00 -5.83
N GLU A 120 -24.34 -10.89 -5.52
CA GLU A 120 -24.96 -9.68 -4.98
C GLU A 120 -25.41 -8.69 -6.08
N ARG A 121 -25.19 -9.03 -7.36
CA ARG A 121 -25.60 -8.25 -8.54
C ARG A 121 -25.10 -6.80 -8.49
N LEU A 122 -23.82 -6.63 -8.17
CA LEU A 122 -23.18 -5.32 -8.10
C LEU A 122 -22.75 -4.87 -9.51
N ASP A 123 -23.72 -4.43 -10.31
CA ASP A 123 -23.54 -4.09 -11.73
C ASP A 123 -22.59 -2.91 -11.98
N ASN A 124 -22.29 -2.12 -10.95
CA ASN A 124 -21.39 -0.98 -10.98
C ASN A 124 -19.98 -1.29 -10.43
N VAL A 125 -19.65 -2.56 -10.20
CA VAL A 125 -18.32 -3.01 -9.73
C VAL A 125 -17.55 -3.67 -10.86
N SER A 126 -16.28 -3.29 -11.01
CA SER A 126 -15.29 -3.97 -11.85
C SER A 126 -14.14 -4.48 -10.99
N ILE A 127 -13.47 -5.55 -11.43
CA ILE A 127 -12.35 -6.17 -10.70
C ILE A 127 -11.06 -6.06 -11.53
N LYS A 128 -9.94 -5.76 -10.87
CA LYS A 128 -8.63 -5.68 -11.52
C LYS A 128 -7.50 -6.26 -10.68
N LEU A 129 -6.64 -7.05 -11.32
CA LEU A 129 -5.40 -7.54 -10.72
C LEU A 129 -4.30 -6.48 -10.83
N GLY A 130 -3.66 -6.15 -9.71
CA GLY A 130 -2.51 -5.26 -9.64
C GLY A 130 -1.17 -5.99 -9.64
N ALA A 131 -0.12 -5.23 -9.32
CA ALA A 131 1.25 -5.68 -9.14
C ALA A 131 1.88 -4.95 -7.93
N PRO A 132 3.00 -5.44 -7.37
CA PRO A 132 3.61 -4.85 -6.17
C PRO A 132 3.92 -3.35 -6.27
N ASP A 133 4.22 -2.87 -7.48
CA ASP A 133 4.63 -1.51 -7.81
C ASP A 133 3.63 -0.75 -8.69
N ASP A 134 2.55 -1.41 -9.12
CA ASP A 134 1.56 -0.84 -10.04
C ASP A 134 0.16 -1.39 -9.75
N PRO A 135 -0.77 -0.58 -9.22
CA PRO A 135 -2.16 -1.00 -9.05
C PRO A 135 -2.90 -1.09 -10.40
N ARG A 136 -2.28 -0.67 -11.51
CA ARG A 136 -2.79 -0.74 -12.89
C ARG A 136 -4.12 -0.01 -13.08
N LEU A 137 -4.32 1.06 -12.31
CA LEU A 137 -5.50 1.89 -12.40
C LEU A 137 -5.51 2.68 -13.73
N PRO A 138 -6.67 2.79 -14.41
CA PRO A 138 -6.79 3.67 -15.56
C PRO A 138 -6.45 5.13 -15.22
N PRO A 139 -5.75 5.85 -16.11
CA PRO A 139 -5.36 7.25 -15.86
C PRO A 139 -6.59 8.17 -15.77
N GLY A 140 -6.51 9.22 -14.96
CA GLY A 140 -7.51 10.29 -14.89
C GLY A 140 -8.95 9.85 -14.59
N SER A 141 -9.12 8.73 -13.90
CA SER A 141 -10.40 8.00 -13.81
C SER A 141 -11.09 8.05 -12.45
N PHE A 142 -10.38 8.37 -11.36
CA PHE A 142 -10.92 8.22 -10.01
C PHE A 142 -11.17 9.55 -9.31
N ASP A 143 -12.36 9.68 -8.73
CA ASP A 143 -12.69 10.74 -7.77
C ASP A 143 -12.07 10.42 -6.42
N ARG A 144 -12.08 9.14 -6.01
CA ARG A 144 -11.46 8.68 -4.77
C ARG A 144 -10.72 7.36 -4.96
N ILE A 145 -9.61 7.20 -4.27
CA ILE A 145 -8.85 5.94 -4.20
C ILE A 145 -8.70 5.57 -2.74
N PHE A 146 -9.17 4.38 -2.35
CA PHE A 146 -9.16 3.89 -0.98
C PHE A 146 -8.01 2.91 -0.78
N LEU A 147 -7.20 3.15 0.24
CA LEU A 147 -6.14 2.28 0.76
C LEU A 147 -6.47 1.97 2.24
N VAL A 148 -7.32 0.97 2.49
CA VAL A 148 -7.80 0.69 3.85
C VAL A 148 -7.15 -0.58 4.40
N HIS A 149 -6.38 -0.44 5.48
CA HIS A 149 -5.63 -1.50 6.16
C HIS A 149 -4.71 -2.32 5.25
N MET A 150 -4.10 -1.66 4.26
CA MET A 150 -3.29 -2.35 3.25
C MET A 150 -1.99 -1.63 2.87
N TYR A 151 -1.84 -0.34 3.21
CA TYR A 151 -0.70 0.43 2.71
C TYR A 151 0.64 -0.07 3.28
N HIS A 152 0.64 -0.56 4.51
CA HIS A 152 1.80 -1.19 5.14
C HIS A 152 2.28 -2.49 4.46
N GLU A 153 1.49 -3.07 3.56
CA GLU A 153 1.87 -4.22 2.71
C GLU A 153 2.49 -3.79 1.38
N VAL A 154 2.48 -2.49 1.04
CA VAL A 154 3.05 -1.98 -0.21
C VAL A 154 4.57 -2.00 -0.14
N ALA A 155 5.19 -2.90 -0.91
CA ALA A 155 6.64 -3.08 -0.98
C ALA A 155 7.36 -1.99 -1.79
N GLU A 156 6.65 -1.39 -2.75
CA GLU A 156 7.20 -0.40 -3.69
C GLU A 156 6.45 0.94 -3.61
N PRO A 157 6.43 1.60 -2.44
CA PRO A 157 5.54 2.74 -2.18
C PRO A 157 5.75 3.90 -3.14
N TYR A 158 7.00 4.19 -3.53
CA TYR A 158 7.27 5.32 -4.42
C TYR A 158 6.77 5.08 -5.84
N ALA A 159 6.97 3.88 -6.39
CA ALA A 159 6.42 3.51 -7.70
C ALA A 159 4.89 3.47 -7.65
N PHE A 160 4.36 2.81 -6.63
CA PHE A 160 2.92 2.64 -6.41
C PHE A 160 2.19 3.99 -6.30
N LEU A 161 2.63 4.86 -5.39
CA LEU A 161 2.02 6.17 -5.18
C LEU A 161 2.19 7.09 -6.39
N TRP A 162 3.36 7.05 -7.05
CA TRP A 162 3.58 7.84 -8.26
C TRP A 162 2.58 7.48 -9.35
N ARG A 163 2.19 6.20 -9.47
CA ARG A 163 1.16 5.74 -10.40
C ARG A 163 -0.25 6.12 -9.96
N LEU A 164 -0.56 6.10 -8.66
CA LEU A 164 -1.85 6.61 -8.15
C LEU A 164 -2.10 8.06 -8.55
N TRP A 165 -1.04 8.89 -8.54
CA TRP A 165 -1.16 10.30 -8.91
C TRP A 165 -1.76 10.48 -10.30
N GLY A 166 -1.34 9.64 -11.27
CA GLY A 166 -1.85 9.68 -12.65
C GLY A 166 -3.25 9.09 -12.82
N ALA A 167 -3.75 8.32 -11.85
CA ALA A 167 -5.06 7.69 -11.89
C ALA A 167 -6.19 8.62 -11.42
N LEU A 168 -5.86 9.70 -10.69
CA LEU A 168 -6.85 10.62 -10.14
C LEU A 168 -7.38 11.59 -11.21
N LYS A 169 -8.69 11.85 -11.16
CA LYS A 169 -9.32 12.99 -11.84
C LYS A 169 -8.81 14.31 -11.23
N PRO A 170 -8.96 15.46 -11.93
CA PRO A 170 -8.84 16.76 -11.27
C PRO A 170 -9.74 16.85 -10.04
N GLY A 171 -9.16 17.18 -8.88
CA GLY A 171 -9.89 17.19 -7.60
C GLY A 171 -10.08 15.81 -6.95
N GLY A 172 -9.48 14.76 -7.51
CA GLY A 172 -9.45 13.43 -6.94
C GLY A 172 -8.56 13.36 -5.69
N GLU A 173 -8.91 12.48 -4.76
CA GLU A 173 -8.20 12.34 -3.48
C GLU A 173 -7.90 10.85 -3.18
N VAL A 174 -6.79 10.60 -2.49
CA VAL A 174 -6.45 9.29 -1.93
C VAL A 174 -6.85 9.27 -0.46
N ILE A 175 -7.56 8.23 -0.06
CA ILE A 175 -8.06 8.00 1.30
C ILE A 175 -7.27 6.83 1.88
N VAL A 176 -6.63 7.07 3.03
CA VAL A 176 -5.89 6.03 3.76
C VAL A 176 -6.52 5.86 5.12
N VAL A 177 -6.80 4.61 5.48
CA VAL A 177 -7.18 4.21 6.83
C VAL A 177 -6.21 3.13 7.24
N ASP A 178 -5.44 3.37 8.30
CA ASP A 178 -4.45 2.40 8.75
C ASP A 178 -4.24 2.52 10.28
N THR A 179 -3.45 1.63 10.84
CA THR A 179 -3.14 1.57 12.27
C THR A 179 -1.80 2.24 12.54
N ASP A 180 -1.71 3.09 13.56
CA ASP A 180 -0.43 3.63 14.04
C ASP A 180 0.36 2.56 14.81
N ARG A 181 1.11 1.76 14.05
CA ARG A 181 1.98 0.66 14.50
C ARG A 181 3.19 0.52 13.57
N PRO A 182 4.25 -0.21 13.98
CA PRO A 182 5.35 -0.58 13.10
C PRO A 182 4.88 -1.29 11.81
N THR A 183 5.62 -1.11 10.73
CA THR A 183 5.23 -1.61 9.40
C THR A 183 5.34 -3.11 9.21
N ASP A 184 6.12 -3.79 10.04
CA ASP A 184 6.15 -5.25 10.19
C ASP A 184 5.07 -5.79 11.15
N GLU A 185 4.30 -4.93 11.79
CA GLU A 185 3.20 -5.27 12.70
C GLU A 185 1.83 -4.79 12.17
N HIS A 186 1.65 -4.80 10.85
CA HIS A 186 0.39 -4.45 10.18
C HIS A 186 -0.15 -3.05 10.51
N GLY A 187 0.75 -2.07 10.51
CA GLY A 187 0.39 -0.66 10.58
C GLY A 187 1.42 0.24 9.92
N ILE A 188 1.24 1.55 9.99
CA ILE A 188 2.25 2.50 9.55
C ILE A 188 2.24 3.75 10.42
N ASP A 189 3.43 4.21 10.79
CA ASP A 189 3.60 5.49 11.46
C ASP A 189 3.02 6.62 10.57
N PRO A 190 2.07 7.43 11.07
CA PRO A 190 1.45 8.49 10.30
C PRO A 190 2.42 9.50 9.68
N LEU A 191 3.56 9.77 10.32
CA LEU A 191 4.59 10.68 9.80
C LEU A 191 5.37 10.05 8.66
N LEU A 192 5.62 8.74 8.72
CA LEU A 192 6.21 7.99 7.61
C LEU A 192 5.28 7.98 6.41
N LEU A 193 4.01 7.65 6.61
CA LEU A 193 2.98 7.67 5.58
C LEU A 193 2.94 9.04 4.88
N GLN A 194 2.83 10.12 5.66
CA GLN A 194 2.80 11.48 5.12
C GLN A 194 4.09 11.85 4.38
N CYS A 195 5.24 11.37 4.85
CA CYS A 195 6.51 11.58 4.16
C CYS A 195 6.51 10.89 2.79
N GLU A 196 6.13 9.61 2.72
CA GLU A 196 6.13 8.83 1.47
C GLU A 196 5.17 9.45 0.43
N PHE A 197 3.98 9.87 0.85
CA PHE A 197 3.04 10.61 0.00
C PHE A 197 3.63 11.95 -0.50
N ARG A 198 4.25 12.73 0.39
CA ARG A 198 4.86 14.01 0.02
C ARG A 198 6.03 13.84 -0.95
N ALA A 199 6.84 12.80 -0.76
CA ALA A 199 8.01 12.50 -1.59
C ALA A 199 7.64 12.26 -3.06
N VAL A 200 6.39 11.88 -3.35
CA VAL A 200 5.89 11.64 -4.71
C VAL A 200 4.86 12.68 -5.18
N GLY A 201 4.78 13.83 -4.52
CA GLY A 201 3.93 14.94 -4.97
C GLY A 201 2.46 14.84 -4.59
N PHE A 202 2.16 14.26 -3.42
CA PHE A 202 0.88 14.47 -2.74
C PHE A 202 1.02 15.45 -1.58
N GLU A 203 -0.09 16.05 -1.18
CA GLU A 203 -0.20 16.84 0.04
C GLU A 203 -1.34 16.35 0.93
N LEU A 204 -1.12 16.41 2.24
CA LEU A 204 -2.11 16.03 3.24
C LEU A 204 -3.20 17.11 3.30
N VAL A 205 -4.44 16.70 3.05
CA VAL A 205 -5.64 17.54 3.17
C VAL A 205 -6.23 17.43 4.57
N GLN A 206 -6.26 16.21 5.11
CA GLN A 206 -6.85 15.93 6.41
C GLN A 206 -6.16 14.74 7.06
N PHE A 207 -5.87 14.86 8.35
CA PHE A 207 -5.52 13.75 9.22
C PHE A 207 -6.43 13.76 10.44
N SER A 208 -6.80 12.58 10.92
CA SER A 208 -7.61 12.46 12.14
C SER A 208 -7.36 11.11 12.79
N ASP A 209 -7.01 11.10 14.07
CA ASP A 209 -7.01 9.87 14.86
C ASP A 209 -8.43 9.31 14.94
N LYS A 210 -8.55 7.99 14.80
CA LYS A 210 -9.82 7.24 14.80
C LYS A 210 -9.72 6.03 15.72
N PRO A 211 -9.59 6.24 17.05
CA PRO A 211 -9.46 5.12 17.99
C PRO A 211 -10.65 4.15 17.96
N LYS A 212 -11.85 4.63 17.59
CA LYS A 212 -13.03 3.76 17.38
C LYS A 212 -12.89 2.80 16.19
N LEU A 213 -12.05 3.14 15.21
CA LEU A 213 -11.70 2.29 14.06
C LEU A 213 -10.38 1.55 14.31
N ALA A 214 -9.86 1.60 15.55
CA ALA A 214 -8.53 1.09 15.92
C ALA A 214 -7.38 1.63 15.04
N GLY A 215 -7.50 2.85 14.51
CA GLY A 215 -6.52 3.41 13.59
C GLY A 215 -6.65 4.92 13.40
N PHE A 216 -6.25 5.41 12.23
CA PHE A 216 -6.36 6.80 11.81
C PHE A 216 -7.00 6.91 10.43
N PHE A 217 -7.43 8.12 10.08
CA PHE A 217 -7.86 8.50 8.74
C PHE A 217 -6.92 9.58 8.20
N ALA A 218 -6.46 9.41 6.97
CA ALA A 218 -5.70 10.41 6.24
C ALA A 218 -6.27 10.59 4.82
N LYS A 219 -6.28 11.83 4.34
CA LYS A 219 -6.75 12.20 3.01
C LYS A 219 -5.70 13.04 2.33
N PHE A 220 -5.34 12.66 1.12
CA PHE A 220 -4.31 13.29 0.33
C PHE A 220 -4.85 13.72 -1.02
N ARG A 221 -4.31 14.81 -1.57
CA ARG A 221 -4.58 15.23 -2.95
C ARG A 221 -3.28 15.42 -3.70
N PRO A 222 -3.29 15.33 -5.04
CA PRO A 222 -2.15 15.73 -5.87
C PRO A 222 -1.68 17.14 -5.52
N ALA A 223 -0.39 17.30 -5.26
CA ALA A 223 0.25 18.61 -5.20
C ALA A 223 0.41 19.20 -6.61
N ALA A 224 0.87 20.45 -6.71
CA ALA A 224 1.03 21.15 -7.99
C ALA A 224 1.96 20.44 -8.98
N SER A 225 2.93 19.67 -8.50
CA SER A 225 3.89 18.94 -9.31
C SER A 225 4.17 17.56 -8.74
N ARG A 226 4.37 16.59 -9.63
CA ARG A 226 4.87 15.25 -9.30
C ARG A 226 6.34 15.14 -9.72
N PRO A 227 7.26 14.75 -8.82
CA PRO A 227 8.67 14.60 -9.17
C PRO A 227 8.91 13.42 -10.12
N GLU A 228 9.95 13.52 -10.93
CA GLU A 228 10.47 12.39 -11.70
C GLU A 228 10.98 11.28 -10.77
N PRO A 229 10.89 9.99 -11.14
CA PRO A 229 11.25 8.86 -10.28
C PRO A 229 12.63 9.00 -9.60
N ARG A 230 13.63 9.45 -10.36
CA ARG A 230 15.02 9.63 -9.88
C ARG A 230 15.21 10.81 -8.91
N ALA A 231 14.26 11.74 -8.85
CA ALA A 231 14.31 12.89 -7.94
C ALA A 231 13.67 12.59 -6.58
N ILE A 232 12.94 11.48 -6.46
CA ILE A 232 12.30 11.05 -5.21
C ILE A 232 13.39 10.68 -4.19
N ARG A 233 13.26 11.20 -2.98
CA ARG A 233 14.14 10.84 -1.85
C ARG A 233 13.40 9.93 -0.89
N PRO A 234 13.97 8.77 -0.52
CA PRO A 234 13.29 7.86 0.38
C PRO A 234 13.18 8.47 1.78
N CYS A 235 12.00 8.30 2.37
CA CYS A 235 11.67 8.65 3.74
C CYS A 235 12.26 7.62 4.70
N ARG A 236 12.73 8.11 5.85
CA ARG A 236 13.21 7.30 6.97
C ARG A 236 12.50 7.73 8.24
N LEU A 237 12.07 6.76 9.04
CA LEU A 237 11.70 7.02 10.42
C LEU A 237 12.97 7.12 11.26
N ASP A 238 13.16 8.26 11.94
CA ASP A 238 14.10 8.32 13.06
C ASP A 238 13.43 7.65 14.26
N THR A 239 13.74 6.37 14.48
CA THR A 239 13.19 5.53 15.55
C THR A 239 13.40 6.13 16.95
N ARG A 240 14.30 7.11 17.10
CA ARG A 240 14.52 7.86 18.35
C ARG A 240 13.36 8.80 18.72
N ARG A 241 12.59 9.31 17.74
CA ARG A 241 11.43 10.17 18.01
C ARG A 241 10.16 9.39 18.35
N ALA A 242 9.96 8.21 17.74
CA ALA A 242 8.79 7.37 17.97
C ALA A 242 8.68 6.87 19.43
N SER A 243 9.81 6.61 20.09
CA SER A 243 9.85 6.20 21.50
C SER A 243 9.50 7.33 22.48
N ALA A 244 9.77 8.58 22.13
CA ALA A 244 9.58 9.74 23.02
C ALA A 244 8.14 10.29 23.04
N ALA A 245 7.29 9.88 22.10
CA ALA A 245 5.93 10.42 21.93
C ALA A 245 4.83 9.58 22.60
N LYS A 246 5.14 8.40 23.17
CA LYS A 246 4.14 7.53 23.81
C LYS A 246 4.03 7.88 25.31
N PRO A 247 2.89 8.39 25.81
CA PRO A 247 2.70 8.54 27.25
C PRO A 247 2.68 7.15 27.88
N ALA A 248 3.41 6.96 28.98
CA ALA A 248 3.42 5.73 29.74
C ALA A 248 1.98 5.40 30.21
N ALA A 249 1.36 4.40 29.59
CA ALA A 249 0.11 3.84 30.09
C ALA A 249 0.35 3.30 31.51
N GLN A 250 -0.29 3.95 32.47
CA GLN A 250 -0.21 3.65 33.89
C GLN A 250 -0.67 2.21 34.11
N ARG A 251 0.24 1.35 34.62
CA ARG A 251 -0.10 -0.01 35.04
C ARG A 251 -1.13 0.06 36.15
N VAL A 252 -2.39 -0.24 35.85
CA VAL A 252 -3.38 -0.56 36.88
C VAL A 252 -3.01 -1.92 37.44
N SER A 253 -2.36 -1.89 38.60
CA SER A 253 -2.04 -3.07 39.39
C SER A 253 -3.35 -3.65 39.91
N MET A 254 -3.77 -4.80 39.37
CA MET A 254 -4.78 -5.64 40.00
C MET A 254 -4.20 -6.16 41.31
N ASN A 255 -4.69 -5.64 42.44
CA ASN A 255 -4.46 -6.26 43.74
C ASN A 255 -5.72 -7.06 44.09
N ASN A 256 -5.65 -8.37 43.91
CA ASN A 256 -6.57 -9.32 44.53
C ASN A 256 -6.25 -9.36 46.03
N GLY A 257 -7.21 -8.96 46.86
CA GLY A 257 -7.18 -9.12 48.31
C GLY A 257 -8.52 -9.69 48.77
N ILE A 258 -8.44 -10.82 49.45
CA ILE A 258 -9.49 -11.67 50.02
C ILE A 258 -10.34 -10.90 51.03
#